data_AF-A0A3M1SC77-F1
#
_entry.id   AF-A0A3M1SC77-F1
#
_cell.length_a   1.000
_cell.length_b   1.000
_cell.length_c   1.000
_cell.angle_alpha   90.00
_cell.angle_beta   90.00
_cell.angle_gamma   90.00
#
_symmetry.space_group_name_H-M   'P 1'
#
loop_
_entity.id
_entity.type
_entity.pdbx_description
1 polymer ?
#
loop_
_entity_poly.entity_id
_entity_poly.type
_entity_poly.pdbx_seq_one_letter_code
_entity_poly.pdbx_strand_id
1 'polypeptide(L)'
;MESIEERFLDILSDEGIDFILGLPCDRMKTLFSRFYEMPNYIPIAREEEGVGISAGISLGGKRPAMFVQSSGIGNMINALLSLTNFYKLPLPIFISHRGIYKEGIAAQIPMGKALKHILRGAGIGYTIISNEHHLSRIRSKLKTVFKRELIHAFLISPSLWEASTESVSPKRHRRRSSDLDTNFPFHIKKRAYYRRFDILKIISRYIRGRVVVSNLGVPSKELYRVCPQDTNFYMLGSMGMASPVG
;
A
#
# COMPACT_ATOMS: atom_id res chain seq x y z
N MET A 1 -29.92 0.01 -14.10
CA MET A 1 -28.77 0.78 -14.60
C MET A 1 -27.65 0.51 -13.62
N GLU A 2 -26.52 0.03 -14.11
CA GLU A 2 -25.37 -0.35 -13.28
C GLU A 2 -24.86 0.87 -12.50
N SER A 3 -24.56 0.71 -11.21
CA SER A 3 -24.05 1.80 -10.37
C SER A 3 -22.66 2.25 -10.81
N ILE A 4 -22.25 3.46 -10.44
CA ILE A 4 -20.91 3.94 -10.77
C ILE A 4 -19.82 3.15 -10.04
N GLU A 5 -20.13 2.63 -8.85
CA GLU A 5 -19.28 1.73 -8.08
C GLU A 5 -19.08 0.39 -8.79
N GLU A 6 -20.15 -0.23 -9.28
CA GLU A 6 -20.07 -1.50 -10.03
C GLU A 6 -19.20 -1.33 -11.27
N ARG A 7 -19.43 -0.29 -12.06
CA ARG A 7 -18.61 -0.01 -13.25
C ARG A 7 -17.16 0.26 -12.92
N PHE A 8 -16.90 0.88 -11.77
CA PHE A 8 -15.54 1.10 -11.30
C PHE A 8 -14.88 -0.23 -10.92
N LEU A 9 -15.57 -1.11 -10.20
CA LEU A 9 -15.09 -2.44 -9.82
C LEU A 9 -14.84 -3.32 -11.05
N ASP A 10 -15.73 -3.29 -12.03
CA ASP A 10 -15.60 -4.01 -13.30
C ASP A 10 -14.34 -3.58 -14.05
N ILE A 11 -14.02 -2.29 -14.06
CA ILE A 11 -12.76 -1.80 -14.63
C ILE A 11 -11.54 -2.37 -13.90
N LEU A 12 -11.57 -2.46 -12.56
CA LEU A 12 -10.45 -3.05 -11.81
C LEU A 12 -10.29 -4.54 -12.13
N SER A 13 -11.41 -5.26 -12.16
CA SER A 13 -11.46 -6.70 -12.46
C SER A 13 -10.94 -6.98 -13.87
N ASP A 14 -11.46 -6.27 -14.88
CA ASP A 14 -11.07 -6.43 -16.29
C ASP A 14 -9.59 -6.12 -16.56
N GLU A 15 -9.02 -5.18 -15.82
CA GLU A 15 -7.60 -4.83 -15.93
C GLU A 15 -6.70 -5.73 -15.06
N GLY A 16 -7.30 -6.75 -14.43
CA GLY A 16 -6.63 -7.84 -13.74
C GLY A 16 -6.10 -7.45 -12.37
N ILE A 17 -6.75 -6.55 -11.65
CA ILE A 17 -6.41 -6.30 -10.23
C ILE A 17 -6.73 -7.55 -9.41
N ASP A 18 -5.71 -8.21 -8.90
CA ASP A 18 -5.84 -9.42 -8.09
C ASP A 18 -6.23 -9.10 -6.65
N PHE A 19 -5.70 -8.00 -6.08
CA PHE A 19 -5.88 -7.65 -4.68
C PHE A 19 -6.19 -6.16 -4.48
N ILE A 20 -7.08 -5.87 -3.55
CA ILE A 20 -7.45 -4.51 -3.16
C ILE A 20 -7.02 -4.28 -1.72
N LEU A 21 -6.25 -3.24 -1.47
CA LEU A 21 -5.82 -2.84 -0.13
C LEU A 21 -6.38 -1.47 0.16
N GLY A 22 -6.84 -1.21 1.39
CA GLY A 22 -7.26 0.16 1.70
C GLY A 22 -7.67 0.42 3.13
N LEU A 23 -7.63 1.71 3.49
CA LEU A 23 -8.17 2.23 4.75
C LEU A 23 -9.56 2.81 4.53
N PRO A 24 -10.51 2.57 5.45
CA PRO A 24 -11.87 3.09 5.34
C PRO A 24 -11.92 4.59 5.05
N CYS A 25 -12.82 5.01 4.15
CA CYS A 25 -13.01 6.41 3.79
C CYS A 25 -14.49 6.75 3.59
N ASP A 26 -14.99 7.76 4.31
CA ASP A 26 -16.40 8.16 4.24
C ASP A 26 -16.86 8.60 2.83
N ARG A 27 -15.96 9.22 2.04
CA ARG A 27 -16.29 9.66 0.66
C ARG A 27 -16.40 8.49 -0.32
N MET A 28 -15.95 7.30 0.07
CA MET A 28 -15.99 6.09 -0.73
C MET A 28 -16.73 4.97 0.03
N LYS A 29 -17.61 5.33 0.98
CA LYS A 29 -18.27 4.37 1.89
C LYS A 29 -18.98 3.23 1.15
N THR A 30 -19.64 3.54 0.03
CA THR A 30 -20.34 2.56 -0.82
C THR A 30 -19.36 1.63 -1.51
N LEU A 31 -18.23 2.15 -2.01
CA LEU A 31 -17.18 1.30 -2.58
C LEU A 31 -16.55 0.38 -1.52
N PHE A 32 -16.28 0.90 -0.32
CA PHE A 32 -15.74 0.10 0.78
C PHE A 32 -16.73 -0.97 1.27
N SER A 33 -18.04 -0.71 1.24
CA SER A 33 -19.04 -1.72 1.60
C SER A 33 -18.98 -2.93 0.67
N ARG A 34 -18.71 -2.70 -0.61
CA ARG A 34 -18.47 -3.75 -1.61
C ARG A 34 -17.13 -4.46 -1.36
N PHE A 35 -16.06 -3.71 -1.07
CA PHE A 35 -14.75 -4.28 -0.74
C PHE A 35 -14.80 -5.25 0.43
N TYR A 36 -15.58 -4.97 1.49
CA TYR A 36 -15.67 -5.88 2.64
C TYR A 36 -16.28 -7.25 2.30
N GLU A 37 -17.00 -7.38 1.20
CA GLU A 37 -17.55 -8.66 0.73
C GLU A 37 -16.59 -9.40 -0.21
N MET A 38 -15.51 -8.75 -0.63
CA MET A 38 -14.56 -9.32 -1.58
C MET A 38 -13.50 -10.15 -0.85
N PRO A 39 -13.25 -11.41 -1.26
CA PRO A 39 -12.24 -12.27 -0.61
C PRO A 39 -10.81 -11.77 -0.82
N ASN A 40 -10.58 -10.97 -1.85
CA ASN A 40 -9.30 -10.39 -2.21
C ASN A 40 -9.11 -8.94 -1.70
N TYR A 41 -9.99 -8.47 -0.81
CA TYR A 41 -9.79 -7.22 -0.10
C TYR A 41 -8.99 -7.44 1.19
N ILE A 42 -7.94 -6.65 1.37
CA ILE A 42 -7.06 -6.65 2.54
C ILE A 42 -7.21 -5.30 3.26
N PRO A 43 -7.91 -5.23 4.40
CA PRO A 43 -7.91 -4.03 5.22
C PRO A 43 -6.51 -3.81 5.80
N ILE A 44 -6.02 -2.58 5.77
CA ILE A 44 -4.70 -2.20 6.28
C ILE A 44 -4.83 -1.24 7.46
N ALA A 45 -3.91 -1.30 8.43
CA ALA A 45 -3.96 -0.44 9.61
C ALA A 45 -3.32 0.93 9.34
N ARG A 46 -2.36 0.98 8.41
CA ARG A 46 -1.66 2.20 7.99
C ARG A 46 -1.35 2.18 6.49
N GLU A 47 -1.24 3.35 5.88
CA GLU A 47 -0.92 3.45 4.45
C GLU A 47 0.44 2.84 4.11
N GLU A 48 1.44 3.07 4.96
CA GLU A 48 2.80 2.56 4.79
C GLU A 48 2.86 1.02 4.75
N GLU A 49 2.07 0.36 5.61
CA GLU A 49 1.93 -1.09 5.63
C GLU A 49 1.34 -1.61 4.31
N GLY A 50 0.32 -0.92 3.78
CA GLY A 50 -0.27 -1.25 2.49
C GLY A 50 0.73 -1.19 1.34
N VAL A 51 1.72 -0.31 1.40
CA VAL A 51 2.82 -0.28 0.41
C VAL A 51 3.67 -1.55 0.50
N GLY A 52 4.00 -2.00 1.72
CA GLY A 52 4.74 -3.24 1.94
C GLY A 52 3.99 -4.49 1.47
N ILE A 53 2.71 -4.62 1.83
CA ILE A 53 1.86 -5.74 1.38
C ILE A 53 1.71 -5.72 -0.15
N SER A 54 1.49 -4.54 -0.74
CA SER A 54 1.43 -4.40 -2.20
C SER A 54 2.73 -4.82 -2.87
N ALA A 55 3.89 -4.50 -2.27
CA ALA A 55 5.18 -4.95 -2.78
C ALA A 55 5.29 -6.48 -2.76
N GLY A 56 4.89 -7.12 -1.66
CA GLY A 56 4.83 -8.59 -1.56
C GLY A 56 3.94 -9.24 -2.63
N ILE A 57 2.72 -8.70 -2.81
CA ILE A 57 1.77 -9.14 -3.84
C ILE A 57 2.40 -9.01 -5.25
N SER A 58 3.03 -7.87 -5.54
CA SER A 58 3.70 -7.62 -6.82
C SER A 58 4.87 -8.58 -7.05
N LEU A 59 5.68 -8.85 -6.04
CA LEU A 59 6.79 -9.81 -6.11
C LEU A 59 6.28 -11.24 -6.31
N GLY A 60 5.09 -11.56 -5.80
CA GLY A 60 4.36 -12.81 -6.07
C GLY A 60 3.73 -12.89 -7.47
N GLY A 61 3.96 -11.90 -8.33
CA GLY A 61 3.42 -11.86 -9.70
C GLY A 61 1.94 -11.47 -9.79
N LYS A 62 1.39 -10.88 -8.72
CA LYS A 62 -0.01 -10.45 -8.63
C LYS A 62 -0.13 -8.94 -8.68
N ARG A 63 -1.31 -8.44 -9.03
CA ARG A 63 -1.56 -7.00 -9.24
C ARG A 63 -2.32 -6.38 -8.07
N PRO A 64 -1.65 -5.63 -7.18
CA PRO A 64 -2.33 -4.91 -6.11
C PRO A 64 -2.94 -3.59 -6.61
N ALA A 65 -3.95 -3.09 -5.91
CA ALA A 65 -4.41 -1.71 -5.98
C ALA A 65 -4.66 -1.16 -4.57
N MET A 66 -4.19 0.05 -4.31
CA MET A 66 -4.37 0.71 -3.01
C MET A 66 -5.45 1.78 -3.03
N PHE A 67 -6.26 1.84 -1.97
CA PHE A 67 -7.30 2.84 -1.73
C PHE A 67 -7.00 3.61 -0.45
N VAL A 68 -6.66 4.88 -0.61
CA VAL A 68 -6.25 5.76 0.51
C VAL A 68 -6.88 7.15 0.39
N GLN A 69 -6.64 8.02 1.37
CA GLN A 69 -7.03 9.42 1.31
C GLN A 69 -5.84 10.32 0.96
N SER A 70 -6.09 11.59 0.59
CA SER A 70 -5.03 12.56 0.27
C SER A 70 -3.90 12.62 1.31
N SER A 71 -4.23 12.58 2.61
CA SER A 71 -3.26 12.59 3.72
C SER A 71 -2.38 11.35 3.74
N GLY A 72 -2.91 10.21 3.32
CA GLY A 72 -2.19 8.94 3.30
C GLY A 72 -0.93 8.97 2.46
N ILE A 73 -0.93 9.76 1.37
CA ILE A 73 0.26 9.98 0.54
C ILE A 73 1.41 10.58 1.35
N GLY A 74 1.12 11.51 2.28
CA GLY A 74 2.13 12.09 3.15
C GLY A 74 2.79 11.06 4.05
N ASN A 75 2.01 10.11 4.58
CA ASN A 75 2.51 9.04 5.44
C ASN A 75 3.38 8.03 4.68
N MET A 76 3.00 7.68 3.45
CA MET A 76 3.63 6.56 2.73
C MET A 76 4.65 6.97 1.67
N ILE A 77 4.90 8.27 1.43
CA ILE A 77 5.72 8.72 0.30
C ILE A 77 7.14 8.14 0.31
N ASN A 78 7.77 8.06 1.48
CA ASN A 78 9.10 7.49 1.60
C ASN A 78 9.12 5.98 1.28
N ALA A 79 8.10 5.23 1.73
CA ALA A 79 7.95 3.81 1.37
C ALA A 79 7.71 3.63 -0.13
N LEU A 80 6.86 4.46 -0.74
CA LEU A 80 6.62 4.43 -2.18
C LEU A 80 7.92 4.61 -2.97
N LEU A 81 8.77 5.56 -2.57
CA LEU A 81 10.00 5.85 -3.31
C LEU A 81 11.12 4.84 -3.05
N SER A 82 11.32 4.45 -1.79
CA SER A 82 12.43 3.58 -1.38
C SER A 82 12.17 2.08 -1.58
N LEU A 83 10.90 1.68 -1.70
CA LEU A 83 10.50 0.29 -1.94
C LEU A 83 9.89 0.16 -3.33
N THR A 84 8.66 0.63 -3.52
CA THR A 84 7.86 0.35 -4.72
C THR A 84 8.51 0.91 -5.99
N ASN A 85 8.92 2.17 -5.98
CA ASN A 85 9.55 2.81 -7.14
C ASN A 85 10.95 2.28 -7.39
N PHE A 86 11.75 2.12 -6.34
CA PHE A 86 13.12 1.62 -6.44
C PHE A 86 13.17 0.21 -7.05
N TYR A 87 12.29 -0.68 -6.61
CA TYR A 87 12.18 -2.05 -7.11
C TYR A 87 11.27 -2.19 -8.34
N LYS A 88 10.77 -1.08 -8.91
CA LYS A 88 9.89 -1.07 -10.08
C LYS A 88 8.69 -2.02 -9.91
N LEU A 89 8.00 -1.88 -8.79
CA LEU A 89 6.80 -2.65 -8.49
C LEU A 89 5.57 -1.84 -8.93
N PRO A 90 4.80 -2.28 -9.94
CA PRO A 90 3.65 -1.52 -10.42
C PRO A 90 2.60 -1.36 -9.32
N LEU A 91 2.17 -0.12 -9.08
CA LEU A 91 1.19 0.18 -8.04
C LEU A 91 0.24 1.32 -8.44
N PRO A 92 -1.01 1.00 -8.81
CA PRO A 92 -2.07 2.00 -8.89
C PRO A 92 -2.58 2.36 -7.48
N ILE A 93 -2.63 3.66 -7.20
CA ILE A 93 -3.11 4.20 -5.92
C ILE A 93 -4.33 5.07 -6.18
N PHE A 94 -5.50 4.62 -5.77
CA PHE A 94 -6.76 5.34 -5.80
C PHE A 94 -6.88 6.19 -4.54
N ILE A 95 -6.80 7.50 -4.74
CA ILE A 95 -6.77 8.48 -3.67
C ILE A 95 -8.11 9.19 -3.64
N SER A 96 -8.85 9.04 -2.54
CA SER A 96 -9.97 9.93 -2.22
C SER A 96 -9.41 11.35 -2.07
N HIS A 97 -9.63 12.19 -3.09
CA HIS A 97 -9.04 13.52 -3.25
C HIS A 97 -9.75 14.55 -2.35
N ARG A 98 -9.47 14.45 -1.05
CA ARG A 98 -9.88 15.36 0.03
C ARG A 98 -9.15 16.71 -0.06
N GLY A 99 -9.72 17.75 0.54
CA GLY A 99 -9.11 19.07 0.62
C GLY A 99 -9.41 20.01 -0.56
N ILE A 100 -10.27 19.60 -1.50
CA ILE A 100 -10.54 20.32 -2.75
C ILE A 100 -12.04 20.52 -3.00
N TYR A 101 -12.77 19.47 -3.40
CA TYR A 101 -14.17 19.59 -3.83
C TYR A 101 -15.11 19.64 -2.62
N LYS A 102 -15.81 20.78 -2.43
CA LYS A 102 -16.74 21.04 -1.32
C LYS A 102 -16.19 20.58 0.05
N GLU A 103 -14.90 20.84 0.29
CA GLU A 103 -14.27 20.41 1.54
C GLU A 103 -14.65 21.32 2.70
N GLY A 104 -15.31 20.75 3.70
CA GLY A 104 -15.67 21.46 4.93
C GLY A 104 -14.65 21.28 6.06
N ILE A 105 -13.76 20.28 5.97
CA ILE A 105 -12.78 19.99 7.01
C ILE A 105 -11.51 20.79 6.74
N ALA A 106 -11.34 21.92 7.45
CA ALA A 106 -10.21 22.83 7.27
C ALA A 106 -8.83 22.14 7.35
N ALA A 107 -8.68 21.15 8.25
CA ALA A 107 -7.44 20.39 8.40
C ALA A 107 -7.04 19.57 7.16
N GLN A 108 -7.97 19.26 6.26
CA GLN A 108 -7.69 18.49 5.03
C GLN A 108 -7.25 19.36 3.85
N ILE A 109 -7.53 20.67 3.90
CA ILE A 109 -7.28 21.61 2.80
C ILE A 109 -5.77 21.77 2.50
N PRO A 110 -4.86 21.95 3.49
CA PRO A 110 -3.44 22.15 3.20
C PRO A 110 -2.83 20.98 2.41
N MET A 111 -3.09 19.75 2.85
CA MET A 111 -2.60 18.54 2.19
C MET A 111 -3.25 18.36 0.82
N GLY A 112 -4.56 18.60 0.67
CA GLY A 112 -5.24 18.51 -0.62
C GLY A 112 -4.65 19.46 -1.66
N LYS A 113 -4.33 20.70 -1.28
CA LYS A 113 -3.68 21.68 -2.16
C LYS A 113 -2.26 21.26 -2.55
N ALA A 114 -1.49 20.74 -1.59
CA ALA A 114 -0.10 20.32 -1.80
C ALA A 114 0.02 19.01 -2.59
N LEU A 115 -0.99 18.13 -2.55
CA LEU A 115 -0.90 16.75 -3.03
C LEU A 115 -0.34 16.62 -4.45
N LYS A 116 -0.83 17.40 -5.42
CA LYS A 116 -0.36 17.34 -6.81
C LYS A 116 1.12 17.74 -6.94
N HIS A 117 1.58 18.65 -6.07
CA HIS A 117 2.96 19.14 -6.07
C HIS A 117 3.88 18.11 -5.43
N ILE A 118 3.41 17.45 -4.35
CA ILE A 118 4.10 16.31 -3.72
C ILE A 118 4.27 15.18 -4.74
N LEU A 119 3.19 14.77 -5.41
CA LEU A 119 3.24 13.70 -6.42
C LEU A 119 4.23 14.05 -7.55
N ARG A 120 4.18 15.29 -8.05
CA ARG A 120 5.11 15.75 -9.08
C ARG A 120 6.56 15.77 -8.60
N GLY A 121 6.82 16.30 -7.40
CA GLY A 121 8.15 16.33 -6.80
C GLY A 121 8.71 14.93 -6.52
N ALA A 122 7.84 13.97 -6.26
CA ALA A 122 8.18 12.56 -6.09
C ALA A 122 8.32 11.79 -7.43
N GLY A 123 8.05 12.42 -8.57
CA GLY A 123 8.06 11.77 -9.88
C GLY A 123 6.89 10.79 -10.11
N ILE A 124 5.83 10.86 -9.29
CA ILE A 124 4.65 9.99 -9.39
C ILE A 124 3.61 10.66 -10.30
N GLY A 125 3.27 9.98 -11.41
CA GLY A 125 2.22 10.42 -12.31
C GLY A 125 0.84 10.39 -11.65
N TYR A 126 -0.07 11.28 -12.06
CA TYR A 126 -1.45 11.26 -11.57
C TYR A 126 -2.50 11.50 -12.65
N THR A 127 -3.73 11.06 -12.39
CA THR A 127 -4.91 11.30 -13.24
C THR A 127 -6.10 11.67 -12.36
N ILE A 128 -6.83 12.72 -12.73
CA ILE A 128 -7.99 13.20 -11.97
C ILE A 128 -9.26 12.54 -12.53
N ILE A 129 -10.04 11.91 -11.66
CA ILE A 129 -11.33 11.29 -11.97
C ILE A 129 -12.40 12.06 -11.21
N SER A 130 -13.30 12.73 -11.94
CA SER A 130 -14.31 13.62 -11.35
C SER A 130 -15.72 13.40 -11.87
N ASN A 131 -15.86 12.53 -12.86
CA ASN A 131 -17.13 12.15 -13.44
C ASN A 131 -16.96 10.80 -14.13
N GLU A 132 -18.08 10.23 -14.53
CA GLU A 132 -18.17 8.92 -15.15
C GLU A 132 -17.39 8.81 -16.47
N HIS A 133 -17.33 9.87 -17.28
CA HIS A 133 -16.58 9.87 -18.53
C HIS A 133 -15.07 9.63 -18.32
N HIS A 134 -14.56 9.96 -17.13
CA HIS A 134 -13.15 9.73 -16.78
C HIS A 134 -12.86 8.26 -16.42
N LEU A 135 -13.85 7.38 -16.24
CA LEU A 135 -13.63 5.97 -15.95
C LEU A 135 -12.81 5.27 -17.05
N SER A 136 -13.01 5.64 -18.32
CA SER A 136 -12.20 5.18 -19.46
C SER A 136 -10.69 5.48 -19.32
N ARG A 137 -10.35 6.56 -18.61
CA ARG A 137 -8.96 6.95 -18.34
C ARG A 137 -8.31 6.04 -17.29
N ILE A 138 -9.11 5.49 -16.35
CA ILE A 138 -8.62 4.51 -15.39
C ILE A 138 -8.11 3.29 -16.15
N ARG A 139 -8.95 2.75 -17.02
CA ARG A 139 -8.66 1.59 -17.84
C ARG A 139 -7.34 1.73 -18.63
N SER A 140 -7.23 2.78 -19.44
CA SER A 140 -6.03 3.02 -20.26
C SER A 140 -4.78 3.23 -19.42
N LYS A 141 -4.92 3.86 -18.25
CA LYS A 141 -3.78 4.14 -17.37
C LYS A 141 -3.33 2.92 -16.58
N LEU A 142 -4.24 2.05 -16.13
CA LEU A 142 -3.89 0.77 -15.48
C LEU A 142 -3.02 -0.09 -16.39
N LYS A 143 -3.36 -0.19 -17.69
CA LYS A 143 -2.50 -0.87 -18.68
C LYS A 143 -1.08 -0.30 -18.70
N THR A 144 -0.95 1.02 -18.63
CA THR A 144 0.36 1.68 -18.62
C THR A 144 1.11 1.42 -17.32
N VAL A 145 0.42 1.46 -16.17
CA VAL A 145 0.99 1.19 -14.84
C VAL A 145 1.67 -0.16 -14.79
N PHE A 146 0.95 -1.23 -15.17
CA PHE A 146 1.49 -2.58 -15.12
C PHE A 146 2.52 -2.84 -16.22
N LYS A 147 2.31 -2.30 -17.44
CA LYS A 147 3.26 -2.48 -18.55
C LYS A 147 4.61 -1.78 -18.32
N ARG A 148 4.60 -0.64 -17.61
CA ARG A 148 5.80 0.19 -17.39
C ARG A 148 6.32 0.12 -15.96
N GLU A 149 5.74 -0.73 -15.12
CA GLU A 149 6.20 -0.94 -13.73
C GLU A 149 6.23 0.36 -12.91
N LEU A 150 5.16 1.16 -13.04
CA LEU A 150 5.09 2.50 -12.46
C LEU A 150 4.20 2.56 -11.23
N ILE A 151 4.45 3.55 -10.38
CA ILE A 151 3.46 4.05 -9.44
C ILE A 151 2.60 5.09 -10.15
N HIS A 152 1.27 5.01 -10.00
CA HIS A 152 0.38 6.04 -10.54
C HIS A 152 -0.78 6.34 -9.60
N ALA A 153 -1.02 7.62 -9.38
CA ALA A 153 -2.07 8.13 -8.51
C ALA A 153 -3.36 8.46 -9.29
N PHE A 154 -4.47 7.83 -8.93
CA PHE A 154 -5.80 8.21 -9.40
C PHE A 154 -6.47 9.09 -8.34
N LEU A 155 -6.54 10.40 -8.62
CA LEU A 155 -7.16 11.38 -7.74
C LEU A 155 -8.68 11.38 -7.96
N ILE A 156 -9.40 10.66 -7.12
CA ILE A 156 -10.85 10.51 -7.21
C ILE A 156 -11.53 11.66 -6.47
N SER A 157 -12.19 12.55 -7.21
CA SER A 157 -13.00 13.60 -6.62
C SER A 157 -14.24 13.00 -5.96
N PRO A 158 -14.65 13.49 -4.77
CA PRO A 158 -15.91 13.10 -4.15
C PRO A 158 -17.15 13.33 -5.02
N SER A 159 -17.09 14.25 -5.99
CA SER A 159 -18.16 14.49 -6.97
C SER A 159 -18.55 13.23 -7.77
N LEU A 160 -17.63 12.29 -7.95
CA LEU A 160 -17.89 11.02 -8.63
C LEU A 160 -18.97 10.19 -7.91
N TRP A 161 -19.07 10.33 -6.58
CA TRP A 161 -19.92 9.52 -5.73
C TRP A 161 -21.18 10.25 -5.25
N GLU A 162 -21.46 11.48 -5.73
CA GLU A 162 -22.63 12.25 -5.28
C GLU A 162 -23.97 11.62 -5.69
N ALA A 163 -23.98 10.85 -6.79
CA ALA A 163 -25.15 10.10 -7.24
C ALA A 163 -25.41 8.80 -6.44
N SER A 164 -24.48 8.41 -5.56
CA SER A 164 -24.57 7.18 -4.79
C SER A 164 -25.61 7.30 -3.67
N THR A 165 -26.71 6.57 -3.82
CA THR A 165 -27.88 6.64 -2.91
C THR A 165 -27.83 5.61 -1.77
N GLU A 166 -26.86 4.69 -1.78
CA GLU A 166 -26.81 3.60 -0.81
C GLU A 166 -26.38 4.07 0.60
N SER A 167 -27.25 3.84 1.57
CA SER A 167 -26.94 3.96 2.99
C SER A 167 -26.19 2.71 3.45
N VAL A 168 -24.88 2.85 3.65
CA VAL A 168 -24.05 1.78 4.18
C VAL A 168 -24.12 1.79 5.71
N SER A 169 -24.61 0.72 6.32
CA SER A 169 -24.46 0.49 7.75
C SER A 169 -23.04 -0.03 8.07
N PRO A 170 -22.38 0.44 9.13
CA PRO A 170 -21.08 -0.07 9.51
C PRO A 170 -21.18 -1.56 9.86
N LYS A 171 -20.54 -2.42 9.07
CA LYS A 171 -20.44 -3.85 9.40
C LYS A 171 -19.52 -4.00 10.61
N ARG A 172 -20.00 -4.66 11.67
CA ARG A 172 -19.19 -5.03 12.83
C ARG A 172 -18.17 -6.07 12.38
N HIS A 173 -16.89 -5.70 12.33
CA HIS A 173 -15.83 -6.69 12.21
C HIS A 173 -15.84 -7.60 13.44
N ARG A 174 -15.81 -8.91 13.20
CA ARG A 174 -15.74 -9.93 14.26
C ARG A 174 -14.42 -9.72 15.02
N ARG A 175 -14.49 -9.32 16.29
CA ARG A 175 -13.31 -9.31 17.15
C ARG A 175 -12.75 -10.73 17.19
N ARG A 176 -11.52 -10.93 16.74
CA ARG A 176 -10.77 -12.14 17.10
C ARG A 176 -10.50 -12.03 18.60
N SER A 177 -11.20 -12.82 19.40
CA SER A 177 -10.77 -13.12 20.76
C SER A 177 -9.57 -14.04 20.62
N SER A 178 -8.40 -13.55 21.01
CA SER A 178 -7.23 -14.41 21.17
C SER A 178 -7.00 -14.56 22.67
N ASP A 179 -7.27 -15.74 23.20
CA ASP A 179 -6.81 -16.15 24.54
C ASP A 179 -5.30 -16.41 24.45
N LEU A 180 -4.54 -15.34 24.23
CA LEU A 180 -3.08 -15.41 24.26
C LEU A 180 -2.68 -15.35 25.74
N ASP A 181 -2.02 -16.40 26.21
CA ASP A 181 -1.38 -16.39 27.51
C ASP A 181 -0.29 -15.29 27.50
N THR A 182 -0.55 -14.20 28.22
CA THR A 182 0.38 -13.07 28.35
C THR A 182 1.43 -13.32 29.44
N ASN A 183 1.37 -14.44 30.16
CA ASN A 183 2.38 -14.80 31.16
C ASN A 183 3.60 -15.44 30.49
N PHE A 184 4.41 -14.60 29.85
CA PHE A 184 5.78 -14.97 29.51
C PHE A 184 6.70 -14.60 30.69
N PRO A 185 7.26 -15.57 31.44
CA PRO A 185 8.26 -15.27 32.45
C PRO A 185 9.55 -14.81 31.77
N PHE A 186 9.65 -13.50 31.53
CA PHE A 186 10.78 -12.91 30.83
C PHE A 186 11.95 -12.70 31.80
N HIS A 187 12.80 -13.72 31.94
CA HIS A 187 14.08 -13.61 32.65
C HIS A 187 15.21 -13.35 31.64
N ILE A 188 15.53 -12.08 31.34
CA ILE A 188 16.80 -11.78 30.66
C ILE A 188 17.93 -11.93 31.69
N LYS A 189 18.54 -13.11 31.75
CA LYS A 189 19.82 -13.31 32.42
C LYS A 189 20.88 -13.68 31.37
N LYS A 190 21.59 -12.67 30.86
CA LYS A 190 23.01 -12.69 30.40
C LYS A 190 23.35 -11.46 29.54
N ARG A 191 24.63 -11.05 29.58
CA ARG A 191 25.23 -10.06 28.67
C ARG A 191 25.33 -10.66 27.26
N ALA A 192 24.89 -9.95 26.23
CA ALA A 192 24.94 -10.44 24.85
C ALA A 192 26.40 -10.67 24.41
N TYR A 193 26.72 -11.89 23.95
CA TYR A 193 28.07 -12.27 23.53
C TYR A 193 28.37 -11.88 22.07
N TYR A 194 27.37 -11.93 21.20
CA TYR A 194 27.50 -11.62 19.78
C TYR A 194 26.79 -10.31 19.41
N ARG A 195 27.39 -9.55 18.49
CA ARG A 195 26.70 -8.45 17.80
C ARG A 195 25.89 -9.03 16.64
N ARG A 196 24.93 -8.26 16.12
CA ARG A 196 24.16 -8.60 14.91
C ARG A 196 25.05 -8.98 13.74
N PHE A 197 26.14 -8.23 13.52
CA PHE A 197 27.09 -8.50 12.46
C PHE A 197 27.79 -9.86 12.61
N ASP A 198 28.11 -10.26 13.85
CA ASP A 198 28.71 -11.56 14.14
C ASP A 198 27.71 -12.69 13.85
N ILE A 199 26.45 -12.50 14.25
CA ILE A 199 25.36 -13.43 13.94
C ILE A 199 25.17 -13.55 12.43
N LEU A 200 25.16 -12.44 11.69
CA LEU A 200 25.04 -12.43 10.23
C LEU A 200 26.16 -13.25 9.56
N LYS A 201 27.41 -13.13 10.04
CA LYS A 201 28.52 -13.96 9.54
C LYS A 201 28.29 -15.45 9.78
N ILE A 202 27.80 -15.81 10.97
CA ILE A 202 27.52 -17.21 11.32
C ILE A 202 26.41 -17.76 10.41
N ILE A 203 25.30 -17.03 10.26
CA ILE A 203 24.15 -17.51 9.50
C ILE A 203 24.33 -17.44 7.98
N SER A 204 25.31 -16.65 7.49
CA SER A 204 25.58 -16.44 6.06
C SER A 204 25.66 -17.73 5.25
N ARG A 205 26.25 -18.78 5.82
CA ARG A 205 26.38 -20.10 5.18
C ARG A 205 25.04 -20.80 4.95
N TYR A 206 24.02 -20.52 5.78
CA TYR A 206 22.70 -21.15 5.70
C TYR A 206 21.73 -20.37 4.81
N ILE A 207 22.00 -19.09 4.55
CA ILE A 207 21.16 -18.21 3.74
C ILE A 207 21.67 -18.03 2.31
N ARG A 208 22.88 -18.51 2.02
CA ARG A 208 23.46 -18.50 0.67
C ARG A 208 22.59 -19.32 -0.29
N GLY A 209 22.26 -18.75 -1.45
CA GLY A 209 21.40 -19.34 -2.45
C GLY A 209 19.91 -19.36 -2.09
N ARG A 210 19.52 -18.74 -0.96
CA ARG A 210 18.12 -18.59 -0.56
C ARG A 210 17.63 -17.18 -0.84
N VAL A 211 16.31 -17.02 -0.95
CA VAL A 211 15.67 -15.70 -0.94
C VAL A 211 15.73 -15.14 0.48
N VAL A 212 16.27 -13.94 0.63
CA VAL A 212 16.42 -13.28 1.93
C VAL A 212 15.85 -11.88 1.86
N VAL A 213 14.83 -11.61 2.65
CA VAL A 213 14.32 -10.25 2.89
C VAL A 213 15.04 -9.67 4.08
N SER A 214 15.79 -8.59 3.89
CA SER A 214 16.51 -7.90 4.96
C SER A 214 15.84 -6.60 5.31
N ASN A 215 15.41 -6.49 6.57
CA ASN A 215 14.76 -5.29 7.07
C ASN A 215 15.76 -4.17 7.41
N LEU A 216 15.32 -2.91 7.30
CA LEU A 216 16.02 -1.69 7.70
C LEU A 216 17.38 -1.44 7.00
N GLY A 217 17.89 -0.23 7.19
CA GLY A 217 19.13 0.22 6.55
C GLY A 217 20.38 -0.54 7.00
N VAL A 218 20.64 -0.58 8.30
CA VAL A 218 21.88 -1.16 8.86
C VAL A 218 21.97 -2.67 8.62
N PRO A 219 20.94 -3.49 8.93
CA PRO A 219 21.00 -4.92 8.67
C PRO A 219 21.19 -5.24 7.18
N SER A 220 20.58 -4.47 6.28
CA SER A 220 20.76 -4.63 4.83
C SER A 220 22.18 -4.33 4.38
N LYS A 221 22.82 -3.27 4.89
CA LYS A 221 24.23 -2.96 4.62
C LYS A 221 25.17 -4.03 5.16
N GLU A 222 24.88 -4.52 6.36
CA GLU A 222 25.65 -5.60 6.99
C GLU A 222 25.52 -6.91 6.21
N LEU A 223 24.30 -7.28 5.80
CA LEU A 223 24.06 -8.46 4.97
C LEU A 223 24.77 -8.35 3.62
N TYR A 224 24.71 -7.19 2.95
CA TYR A 224 25.43 -6.95 1.70
C TYR A 224 26.95 -7.15 1.86
N ARG A 225 27.53 -6.72 2.98
CA ARG A 225 28.95 -6.91 3.25
C ARG A 225 29.31 -8.38 3.53
N VAL A 226 28.41 -9.14 4.13
CA VAL A 226 28.69 -10.51 4.60
C VAL A 226 28.35 -11.57 3.55
N CYS A 227 27.22 -11.43 2.86
CA CYS A 227 26.70 -12.41 1.92
C CYS A 227 25.94 -11.72 0.77
N PRO A 228 26.65 -10.99 -0.11
CA PRO A 228 26.03 -10.41 -1.30
C PRO A 228 25.55 -11.52 -2.24
N GLN A 229 24.32 -11.42 -2.72
CA GLN A 229 23.70 -12.31 -3.69
C GLN A 229 22.45 -11.66 -4.28
N ASP A 230 22.10 -12.04 -5.51
CA ASP A 230 20.97 -11.46 -6.26
C ASP A 230 19.61 -11.79 -5.64
N THR A 231 19.54 -12.87 -4.85
CA THR A 231 18.33 -13.29 -4.15
C THR A 231 18.06 -12.53 -2.84
N ASN A 232 18.90 -11.54 -2.50
CA ASN A 232 18.66 -10.65 -1.37
C ASN A 232 17.75 -9.48 -1.77
N PHE A 233 16.68 -9.29 -1.02
CA PHE A 233 15.79 -8.15 -1.13
C PHE A 233 16.10 -7.15 0.02
N TYR A 234 16.77 -6.06 -0.31
CA TYR A 234 17.31 -5.10 0.66
C TYR A 234 16.32 -3.95 0.94
N MET A 235 15.82 -3.86 2.15
CA MET A 235 14.81 -2.87 2.51
C MET A 235 15.44 -1.61 3.10
N LEU A 236 16.14 -0.87 2.24
CA LEU A 236 16.82 0.37 2.59
C LEU A 236 15.83 1.54 2.59
N GLY A 237 15.58 2.12 3.75
CA GLY A 237 14.70 3.30 3.86
C GLY A 237 13.21 2.99 3.94
N SER A 238 12.79 1.76 3.68
CA SER A 238 11.37 1.33 3.72
C SER A 238 10.88 0.93 5.12
N MET A 239 11.36 1.64 6.16
CA MET A 239 10.84 1.70 7.55
C MET A 239 10.15 0.45 8.13
N GLY A 240 10.74 -0.74 8.02
CA GLY A 240 10.21 -1.92 8.70
C GLY A 240 9.30 -2.83 7.87
N MET A 241 9.13 -2.58 6.57
CA MET A 241 8.15 -3.28 5.72
C MET A 241 8.50 -4.75 5.38
N ALA A 242 9.49 -5.37 6.03
CA ALA A 242 9.85 -6.77 5.77
C ALA A 242 8.70 -7.73 6.06
N SER A 243 8.07 -7.63 7.23
CA SER A 243 6.93 -8.50 7.56
C SER A 243 5.71 -8.26 6.65
N PRO A 244 5.35 -7.01 6.31
CA PRO A 244 4.34 -6.74 5.30
C PRO A 244 4.61 -7.34 3.91
N VAL A 245 5.87 -7.45 3.47
CA VAL A 245 6.23 -8.03 2.16
C VAL A 245 6.00 -9.54 2.13
N GLY A 246 6.24 -10.24 3.24
CA GLY A 246 6.09 -11.71 3.33
C GLY A 246 7.04 -12.34 4.34
#